data_AF-A0A174X5G0-F1
#
_entry.id   AF-A0A174X5G0-F1
#
_cell.length_a   1.000
_cell.length_b   1.000
_cell.length_c   1.000
_cell.angle_alpha   90.00
_cell.angle_beta   90.00
_cell.angle_gamma   90.00
#
_symmetry.space_group_name_H-M   'P 1'
#
loop_
_entity.id
_entity.type
_entity.pdbx_description
1 polymer ?
#
loop_
_entity_poly.entity_id
_entity_poly.type
_entity_poly.pdbx_seq_one_letter_code
_entity_poly.pdbx_strand_id
1 'polypeptide(L)'
;MDLWFTPSENSQVHLESLSFEGFVEFDIATKTQIKQGQWGDYVRGAKYALSKQFNLKYGINGVLQGSLPVGGISSSAAVLIAYVMAFAKANGISLKPFEVVLIASEAEREYIGLNNGLLDQACIALGQKNSLLFLRL
;
A
#
# COMPACT_ATOMS: atom_id res chain seq x y z
N MET A 1 -3.82 -10.48 4.56
CA MET A 1 -4.46 -9.15 4.45
C MET A 1 -5.13 -9.15 3.11
N ASP A 2 -6.43 -8.89 3.14
CA ASP A 2 -7.29 -8.93 1.96
C ASP A 2 -7.78 -7.51 1.68
N LEU A 3 -7.68 -7.09 0.42
CA LEU A 3 -8.19 -5.83 -0.08
C LEU A 3 -9.10 -6.13 -1.27
N TRP A 4 -10.40 -5.94 -1.08
CA TRP A 4 -11.36 -5.97 -2.17
C TRP A 4 -11.58 -4.55 -2.66
N PHE A 5 -11.43 -4.32 -3.96
CA PHE A 5 -11.58 -2.97 -4.51
C PHE A 5 -12.05 -2.97 -5.96
N THR A 6 -12.65 -1.85 -6.36
CA THR A 6 -12.87 -1.47 -7.75
C THR A 6 -12.15 -0.15 -8.03
N PRO A 7 -11.57 0.05 -9.23
CA PRO A 7 -11.12 1.38 -9.65
C PRO A 7 -12.28 2.37 -9.61
N SER A 8 -12.02 3.58 -9.14
CA SER A 8 -12.98 4.68 -9.25
C SER A 8 -12.96 5.25 -10.67
N GLU A 9 -14.09 5.81 -11.12
CA GLU A 9 -14.17 6.53 -12.40
C GLU A 9 -13.43 7.89 -12.36
N ASN A 10 -13.06 8.34 -11.16
CA ASN A 10 -12.39 9.62 -10.90
C ASN A 10 -11.19 9.44 -9.95
N SER A 11 -10.61 10.55 -9.49
CA SER A 11 -9.47 10.59 -8.58
C SER A 11 -9.78 10.22 -7.13
N GLN A 12 -11.04 9.96 -6.78
CA GLN A 12 -11.44 9.74 -5.40
C GLN A 12 -11.08 8.33 -4.92
N VAL A 13 -10.51 8.28 -3.73
CA VAL A 13 -10.27 7.07 -2.96
C VAL A 13 -11.26 7.04 -1.81
N HIS A 14 -11.97 5.92 -1.67
CA HIS A 14 -12.83 5.62 -0.53
C HIS A 14 -12.48 4.22 -0.03
N LEU A 15 -12.09 4.09 1.24
CA LEU A 15 -11.78 2.81 1.85
C LEU A 15 -12.43 2.65 3.21
N GLU A 16 -13.00 1.48 3.45
CA GLU A 16 -13.45 1.04 4.77
C GLU A 16 -12.54 -0.07 5.29
N SER A 17 -12.50 -0.23 6.62
CA SER A 17 -11.77 -1.31 7.28
C SER A 17 -12.74 -2.16 8.08
N LEU A 18 -12.68 -3.49 7.92
CA LEU A 18 -13.41 -4.42 8.78
C LEU A 18 -12.72 -4.61 10.15
N SER A 19 -11.49 -4.11 10.29
CA SER A 19 -10.68 -4.26 11.51
C SER A 19 -10.55 -2.98 12.33
N PHE A 20 -10.93 -1.83 11.77
CA PHE A 20 -10.80 -0.52 12.40
C PHE A 20 -12.03 0.31 12.06
N GLU A 21 -12.51 1.11 13.00
CA GLU A 21 -13.64 1.99 12.74
C GLU A 21 -13.29 3.13 11.76
N GLY A 22 -14.33 3.61 11.07
CA GLY A 22 -14.26 4.74 10.16
C GLY A 22 -13.87 4.36 8.72
N PHE A 23 -13.76 5.39 7.90
CA PHE A 23 -13.41 5.30 6.49
C PHE A 23 -12.29 6.29 6.16
N VAL A 24 -11.67 6.08 5.01
CA VAL A 24 -10.61 6.94 4.48
C VAL A 24 -11.05 7.46 3.12
N GLU A 25 -11.16 8.78 3.04
CA GLU A 25 -11.45 9.48 1.80
C GLU A 25 -10.37 10.49 1.46
N PHE A 26 -9.98 10.53 0.19
CA PHE A 26 -9.12 11.57 -0.37
C PHE A 26 -9.07 11.56 -1.90
N ASP A 27 -8.62 12.68 -2.48
CA ASP A 27 -8.29 12.77 -3.90
C ASP A 27 -6.83 12.35 -4.16
N ILE A 28 -6.63 11.29 -4.96
CA ILE A 28 -5.32 10.70 -5.27
C ILE A 28 -4.44 11.60 -6.16
N ALA A 29 -5.04 12.50 -6.93
CA ALA A 29 -4.34 13.46 -7.79
C ALA A 29 -3.79 14.67 -7.01
N THR A 30 -4.25 14.87 -5.76
CA THR A 30 -3.74 15.96 -4.92
C THR A 30 -2.30 15.68 -4.49
N LYS A 31 -1.37 16.60 -4.77
CA LYS A 31 0.08 16.39 -4.56
C LYS A 31 0.46 16.08 -3.11
N THR A 32 -0.11 16.79 -2.14
CA THR A 32 0.29 16.67 -0.73
C THR A 32 -0.87 16.20 0.12
N GLN A 33 -0.64 15.16 0.92
CA GLN A 33 -1.57 14.75 1.96
C GLN A 33 -0.81 14.64 3.28
N ILE A 34 -1.33 15.36 4.28
CA ILE A 34 -0.77 15.41 5.62
C ILE A 34 -1.17 14.12 6.34
N LYS A 35 -0.24 13.54 7.11
CA LYS A 35 -0.54 12.43 8.01
C LYS A 35 -1.67 12.80 8.98
N GLN A 36 -2.57 11.87 9.21
CA GLN A 36 -3.69 12.04 10.12
C GLN A 36 -3.51 11.26 11.42
N GLY A 37 -2.46 10.44 11.55
CA GLY A 37 -2.20 9.62 12.74
C GLY A 37 -3.16 8.44 12.88
N GLN A 38 -3.77 8.00 11.77
CA GLN A 38 -4.78 6.95 11.72
C GLN A 38 -4.39 5.88 10.70
N TRP A 39 -5.11 4.75 10.67
CA TRP A 39 -4.84 3.64 9.76
C TRP A 39 -4.83 4.07 8.28
N GLY A 40 -5.55 5.14 7.93
CA GLY A 40 -5.52 5.72 6.59
C GLY A 40 -4.18 6.28 6.14
N ASP A 41 -3.20 6.48 7.03
CA ASP A 41 -1.88 6.95 6.62
C ASP A 41 -1.13 5.92 5.76
N TYR A 42 -1.44 4.63 5.87
CA TYR A 42 -0.86 3.60 5.01
C TYR A 42 -1.25 3.74 3.55
N VAL A 43 -2.53 3.97 3.26
CA VAL A 43 -2.98 4.20 1.88
C VAL A 43 -2.44 5.53 1.33
N ARG A 44 -2.34 6.56 2.17
CA ARG A 44 -1.73 7.84 1.78
C ARG A 44 -0.24 7.71 1.51
N GLY A 45 0.45 6.88 2.28
CA GLY A 45 1.87 6.55 2.07
C GLY A 45 2.10 5.79 0.77
N ALA A 46 1.28 4.78 0.48
CA ALA A 46 1.33 4.06 -0.80
C ALA A 46 1.10 5.01 -1.98
N LYS A 47 0.09 5.88 -1.89
CA LYS A 47 -0.13 6.96 -2.86
C LYS A 47 1.10 7.85 -2.99
N TYR A 48 1.68 8.31 -1.87
CA TYR A 48 2.83 9.21 -1.85
C TYR A 48 4.00 8.62 -2.64
N ALA A 49 4.43 7.40 -2.30
CA ALA A 49 5.58 6.77 -2.95
C ALA A 49 5.30 6.48 -4.43
N LEU A 50 4.13 5.94 -4.77
CA LEU A 50 3.79 5.64 -6.16
C LEU A 50 3.71 6.92 -7.02
N SER A 51 3.20 8.02 -6.44
CA SER A 51 3.07 9.31 -7.15
C SER A 51 4.38 10.00 -7.50
N LYS A 52 5.51 9.57 -6.91
CA LYS A 52 6.84 10.07 -7.29
C LYS A 52 7.29 9.55 -8.65
N GLN A 53 6.78 8.39 -9.06
CA GLN A 53 7.17 7.72 -10.29
C GLN A 53 6.08 7.83 -11.37
N PHE A 54 4.81 7.99 -10.97
CA PHE A 54 3.68 7.97 -11.89
C PHE A 54 2.66 9.07 -11.58
N ASN A 55 1.99 9.57 -12.62
CA ASN A 55 0.85 10.46 -12.47
C ASN A 55 -0.43 9.65 -12.23
N LEU A 56 -0.99 9.72 -11.03
CA LEU A 56 -2.18 8.98 -10.63
C LEU A 56 -3.44 9.78 -10.96
N LYS A 57 -4.38 9.16 -11.67
CA LYS A 57 -5.63 9.77 -12.14
C LYS A 57 -6.87 9.13 -11.54
N TYR A 58 -6.81 7.83 -11.29
CA TYR A 58 -7.94 7.03 -10.81
C TYR A 58 -7.68 6.55 -9.39
N GLY A 59 -8.63 6.81 -8.50
CA GLY A 59 -8.64 6.27 -7.15
C GLY A 59 -9.27 4.88 -7.11
N ILE A 60 -9.69 4.45 -5.92
CA ILE A 60 -10.32 3.14 -5.69
C ILE A 60 -11.44 3.26 -4.67
N ASN A 61 -12.48 2.44 -4.81
CA ASN A 61 -13.44 2.15 -3.76
C ASN A 61 -13.16 0.74 -3.24
N GLY A 62 -13.04 0.54 -1.93
CA GLY A 62 -12.67 -0.78 -1.43
C GLY A 62 -12.82 -0.98 0.07
N VAL A 63 -12.63 -2.23 0.47
CA VAL A 63 -12.72 -2.70 1.86
C VAL A 63 -11.47 -3.50 2.18
N LEU A 64 -10.88 -3.18 3.33
CA LEU A 64 -9.71 -3.83 3.91
C LEU A 64 -10.13 -4.82 5.01
N GLN A 65 -9.52 -6.00 5.03
CA GLN A 65 -9.51 -6.87 6.21
C GLN A 65 -8.09 -7.30 6.58
N GLY A 66 -7.70 -6.97 7.81
CA GLY A 66 -6.48 -7.49 8.42
C GLY A 66 -6.68 -8.93 8.87
N SER A 67 -5.76 -9.83 8.49
CA SER A 67 -5.79 -11.25 8.88
C SER A 67 -5.04 -11.54 10.18
N LEU A 68 -4.37 -10.54 10.76
CA LEU A 68 -3.55 -10.66 11.97
C LEU A 68 -4.03 -9.68 13.03
N PRO A 69 -3.92 -10.00 14.33
CA PRO A 69 -4.07 -9.02 15.40
C PRO A 69 -3.21 -7.79 15.10
N VAL A 70 -3.70 -6.61 15.46
CA VAL A 70 -2.94 -5.36 15.33
C VAL A 70 -1.54 -5.55 15.93
N GLY A 71 -0.49 -5.34 15.12
CA GLY A 71 0.90 -5.57 15.53
C GLY A 71 1.49 -6.94 15.21
N GLY A 72 0.84 -7.74 14.36
CA GLY A 72 1.44 -8.96 13.79
C GLY A 72 2.68 -8.68 12.94
N ILE A 73 3.56 -9.69 12.82
CA ILE A 73 4.78 -9.63 12.02
C ILE A 73 4.45 -9.19 10.58
N SER A 74 5.12 -8.13 10.11
CA SER A 74 5.03 -7.60 8.74
C SER A 74 3.66 -7.07 8.29
N SER A 75 2.76 -6.71 9.22
CA SER A 75 1.43 -6.19 8.88
C SER A 75 1.47 -4.87 8.09
N SER A 76 2.45 -4.00 8.38
CA SER A 76 2.66 -2.71 7.68
C SER A 76 3.11 -2.91 6.23
N ALA A 77 4.07 -3.80 6.00
CA ALA A 77 4.55 -4.15 4.68
C ALA A 77 3.44 -4.75 3.80
N ALA A 78 2.61 -5.64 4.35
CA ALA A 78 1.52 -6.27 3.63
C ALA A 78 0.46 -5.25 3.16
N VAL A 79 0.04 -4.33 4.04
CA VAL A 79 -0.95 -3.31 3.70
C VAL A 79 -0.42 -2.31 2.67
N LEU A 80 0.85 -1.91 2.77
CA LEU A 80 1.46 -1.01 1.80
C LEU A 80 1.57 -1.65 0.42
N ILE A 81 2.01 -2.91 0.34
CA ILE A 81 2.09 -3.66 -0.92
C ILE A 81 0.70 -3.75 -1.58
N ALA A 82 -0.32 -4.10 -0.82
CA ALA A 82 -1.68 -4.20 -1.36
C ALA A 82 -2.19 -2.87 -1.91
N TYR A 83 -1.97 -1.75 -1.22
CA TYR A 83 -2.36 -0.43 -1.74
C TYR A 83 -1.54 0.00 -2.96
N VAL A 84 -0.23 -0.24 -2.98
CA VAL A 84 0.62 0.04 -4.16
C VAL A 84 0.11 -0.73 -5.37
N MET A 85 -0.17 -2.02 -5.21
CA MET A 85 -0.71 -2.86 -6.29
C MET A 85 -2.11 -2.42 -6.72
N ALA A 86 -2.98 -2.03 -5.77
CA ALA A 86 -4.33 -1.57 -6.07
C ALA A 86 -4.32 -0.27 -6.88
N PHE A 87 -3.53 0.71 -6.48
CA PHE A 87 -3.38 1.97 -7.23
C PHE A 87 -2.71 1.77 -8.58
N ALA A 88 -1.70 0.92 -8.66
CA ALA A 88 -1.08 0.57 -9.94
C ALA A 88 -2.11 -0.04 -10.90
N LYS A 89 -2.90 -1.02 -10.43
CA LYS A 89 -3.97 -1.64 -11.23
C LYS A 89 -5.04 -0.64 -11.65
N ALA A 90 -5.51 0.21 -10.75
CA ALA A 90 -6.52 1.24 -11.05
C ALA A 90 -6.05 2.26 -12.10
N ASN A 91 -4.74 2.50 -12.18
CA ASN A 91 -4.14 3.45 -13.11
C ASN A 91 -3.49 2.80 -14.34
N GLY A 92 -3.68 1.48 -14.55
CA GLY A 92 -3.10 0.76 -15.69
C GLY A 92 -1.56 0.68 -15.67
N ILE A 93 -0.95 0.81 -14.50
CA ILE A 93 0.51 0.75 -14.30
C ILE A 93 0.92 -0.70 -14.09
N SER A 94 1.88 -1.17 -14.89
CA SER A 94 2.51 -2.47 -14.71
C SER A 94 3.78 -2.32 -13.88
N LEU A 95 3.84 -3.01 -12.74
CA LEU A 95 5.01 -3.04 -11.86
C LEU A 95 5.60 -4.45 -11.82
N LYS A 96 6.93 -4.55 -11.89
CA LYS A 96 7.66 -5.77 -11.55
C LYS A 96 7.58 -5.99 -10.03
N PRO A 97 7.64 -7.25 -9.56
CA PRO A 97 7.57 -7.55 -8.14
C PRO A 97 8.56 -6.75 -7.28
N PHE A 98 9.79 -6.56 -7.75
CA PHE A 98 10.79 -5.79 -7.01
C PHE A 98 10.53 -4.27 -7.02
N GLU A 99 9.84 -3.73 -8.02
CA GLU A 99 9.41 -2.32 -8.00
C GLU A 99 8.34 -2.12 -6.91
N VAL A 100 7.44 -3.09 -6.71
CA VAL A 100 6.48 -3.09 -5.61
C VAL A 100 7.20 -3.08 -4.25
N VAL A 101 8.25 -3.90 -4.09
CA VAL A 101 9.10 -3.92 -2.87
C VAL A 101 9.67 -2.54 -2.58
N LEU A 102 10.29 -1.90 -3.58
CA LEU A 102 10.95 -0.62 -3.41
C LEU A 102 9.95 0.51 -3.10
N ILE A 103 8.82 0.56 -3.81
CA ILE A 103 7.78 1.59 -3.62
C ILE A 103 7.12 1.44 -2.25
N ALA A 104 6.77 0.21 -1.85
CA ALA A 104 6.17 -0.03 -0.53
C ALA A 104 7.15 0.33 0.60
N SER A 105 8.43 0.00 0.44
CA SER A 105 9.45 0.36 1.43
C SER A 105 9.74 1.85 1.48
N GLU A 106 9.68 2.56 0.35
CA GLU A 106 9.74 4.01 0.29
C GLU A 106 8.57 4.66 1.02
N ALA A 107 7.35 4.17 0.80
CA ALA A 107 6.16 4.60 1.54
C ALA A 107 6.34 4.42 3.05
N GLU A 108 6.89 3.29 3.48
CA GLU A 108 7.08 2.97 4.89
C GLU A 108 8.13 3.87 5.56
N ARG A 109 9.30 4.06 4.93
CA ARG A 109 10.37 4.86 5.50
C ARG A 109 10.09 6.35 5.47
N GLU A 110 9.61 6.85 4.34
CA GLU A 110 9.51 8.30 4.12
C GLU A 110 8.15 8.86 4.50
N TYR A 111 7.08 8.13 4.18
CA TYR A 111 5.75 8.51 4.63
C TYR A 111 5.54 8.01 6.05
N ILE A 112 5.39 6.71 6.31
CA ILE A 112 5.01 6.23 7.66
C ILE A 112 6.06 6.60 8.73
N GLY A 113 7.34 6.60 8.38
CA GLY A 113 8.45 6.96 9.27
C GLY A 113 9.02 5.76 10.04
N LEU A 114 8.76 4.54 9.58
CA LEU A 114 9.33 3.33 10.19
C LEU A 114 10.69 3.04 9.55
N ASN A 115 11.72 2.93 10.39
CA ASN A 115 13.08 2.71 9.91
C ASN A 115 13.39 1.20 9.84
N ASN A 116 12.91 0.54 8.79
CA ASN A 116 13.12 -0.89 8.55
C ASN A 116 13.85 -1.16 7.21
N GLY A 117 14.35 -2.39 7.07
CA GLY A 117 14.95 -2.88 5.83
C GLY A 117 13.92 -3.33 4.79
N LEU A 118 14.39 -3.98 3.74
CA LEU A 118 13.55 -4.49 2.63
C LEU A 118 12.97 -5.90 2.87
N LEU A 119 13.35 -6.56 3.97
CA LEU A 119 13.10 -7.99 4.17
C LEU A 119 11.60 -8.33 4.11
N ASP A 120 10.78 -7.60 4.86
CA ASP A 120 9.34 -7.86 4.96
C ASP A 120 8.64 -7.69 3.61
N GLN A 121 8.92 -6.57 2.93
CA GLN A 121 8.34 -6.26 1.63
C GLN A 121 8.81 -7.28 0.58
N ALA A 122 10.09 -7.67 0.61
CA ALA A 122 10.65 -8.68 -0.30
C ALA A 122 10.03 -10.06 -0.08
N CYS A 123 9.90 -10.51 1.17
CA CYS A 123 9.26 -11.78 1.51
C CYS A 123 7.81 -11.82 1.02
N ILE A 124 7.06 -10.72 1.17
CA ILE A 124 5.66 -10.65 0.76
C ILE A 124 5.52 -10.61 -0.77
N ALA A 125 6.33 -9.81 -1.47
CA ALA A 125 6.18 -9.60 -2.91
C ALA A 125 6.88 -10.68 -3.78
N LEU A 126 7.96 -11.29 -3.28
CA LEU A 126 8.78 -12.26 -4.02
C LEU A 126 8.63 -13.70 -3.52
N GLY A 127 7.94 -13.89 -2.40
CA GLY A 127 7.75 -15.21 -1.80
C GLY A 127 7.06 -16.18 -2.75
N GLN A 128 7.52 -17.42 -2.74
CA GLN A 128 6.91 -18.52 -3.49
C GLN A 128 6.49 -19.62 -2.53
N LYS A 129 5.36 -20.27 -2.84
CA LYS A 129 4.86 -21.37 -2.03
C LYS A 129 5.91 -22.49 -1.95
N ASN A 130 6.15 -22.98 -0.74
CA ASN A 130 7.09 -24.07 -0.43
C ASN A 130 8.57 -23.75 -0.71
N SER A 131 8.97 -22.47 -0.70
CA SER A 131 10.36 -22.05 -0.96
C SER A 131 10.84 -21.06 0.10
N LEU A 132 12.16 -21.04 0.33
CA LEU A 132 12.83 -19.95 1.03
C LEU A 132 13.25 -18.87 0.03
N LEU A 133 13.17 -17.60 0.45
CA LEU A 133 13.70 -16.48 -0.31
C LEU A 133 15.15 -16.24 0.11
N PHE A 134 16.09 -16.43 -0.81
CA PHE A 134 17.46 -15.95 -0.63
C PHE A 134 17.53 -14.48 -1.06
N LEU A 135 17.72 -13.58 -0.11
CA LEU A 135 17.83 -12.15 -0.35
C LEU A 135 19.28 -11.70 -0.06
N ARG A 136 19.93 -11.11 -1.07
CA ARG A 136 21.24 -10.46 -0.94
C ARG A 136 21.04 -8.97 -1.10
N LEU A 137 21.21 -8.24 -0.01
CA LEU A 137 21.11 -6.78 0.07
C LEU A 137 22.48 -6.13 -0.17
#